data_AF-A0A419J315-F1
#
_entry.id   AF-A0A419J315-F1
#
_cell.length_a   1.000
_cell.length_b   1.000
_cell.length_c   1.000
_cell.angle_alpha   90.00
_cell.angle_beta   90.00
_cell.angle_gamma   90.00
#
_symmetry.space_group_name_H-M   'P 1'
#
loop_
_entity.id
_entity.type
_entity.pdbx_description
1 polymer ?
#
loop_
_entity_poly.entity_id
_entity_poly.type
_entity_poly.pdbx_seq_one_letter_code
_entity_poly.pdbx_strand_id
1 'polypeptide(L)'
;MIRKISVVALCIILLAINAFADDVSIDSSGNVKTGVSNANAEFEVTGGSGEGGILGSASGTGASGVYGINTSFGDYGILGYYGTGVYGYSTSGWAGYFQGNAQVTGNLTVGGTISASITESDPSVNALGKASLSCSEGQVPKFVGGSWACGNDIDTNTDTQLSESTVEAYITNGPVNLSSGTTIGGVAISDANHTHPGTAQPSGVAVVAISEGDYTDPVTAMGDIASWCGSPSAVNPCLLKIMPGVYDIGTNAIQMVSYVDIEGSGENVTKITGSVDNADWFYLTEGLIYGADYAELRFLAIENTSTGNQTITMINDSVSPKISNVTIVASGGIFNYGMYNNSSGAIINAVTLDSAGSDTIGMFNEGTCTIEVTNSRIRGATYSVSASPGAVTLISGSKLDGTLSAPSSTIKCFGVYDAGYLAVTCP
;
A
#
# COMPACT_ATOMS: atom_id res chain seq x y z
N MET A 1 101.30 -77.79 -61.45
CA MET A 1 99.92 -78.13 -61.00
C MET A 1 100.10 -78.72 -59.60
N ILE A 2 99.88 -78.04 -58.46
CA ILE A 2 98.64 -77.56 -57.80
C ILE A 2 99.11 -76.65 -56.62
N ARG A 3 98.86 -75.33 -56.65
CA ARG A 3 97.94 -74.47 -55.83
C ARG A 3 98.36 -74.05 -54.40
N LYS A 4 98.41 -72.72 -54.26
CA LYS A 4 98.26 -71.80 -53.10
C LYS A 4 97.37 -72.29 -51.95
N ILE A 5 97.68 -71.88 -50.70
CA ILE A 5 96.78 -71.44 -49.61
C ILE A 5 97.63 -70.86 -48.45
N SER A 6 97.63 -69.52 -48.28
CA SER A 6 97.17 -68.74 -47.10
C SER A 6 98.11 -68.76 -45.88
N VAL A 7 98.80 -67.71 -45.41
CA VAL A 7 98.68 -66.22 -45.41
C VAL A 7 97.38 -65.65 -44.82
N VAL A 8 96.41 -66.46 -44.42
CA VAL A 8 95.09 -65.95 -43.96
C VAL A 8 94.80 -66.19 -42.47
N ALA A 9 95.60 -66.99 -41.75
CA ALA A 9 95.23 -67.39 -40.38
C ALA A 9 95.69 -66.44 -39.26
N LEU A 10 96.60 -65.48 -39.50
CA LEU A 10 97.16 -64.63 -38.43
C LEU A 10 96.65 -63.17 -38.43
N CYS A 11 95.82 -62.78 -39.41
CA CYS A 11 95.19 -61.45 -39.48
C CYS A 11 93.77 -61.40 -38.88
N ILE A 12 93.29 -62.46 -38.22
CA ILE A 12 91.87 -62.58 -37.81
C ILE A 12 91.60 -62.25 -36.33
N ILE A 13 92.60 -61.93 -35.49
CA ILE A 13 92.36 -61.83 -34.03
C ILE A 13 92.50 -60.42 -33.41
N LEU A 14 92.98 -59.38 -34.12
CA LEU A 14 93.16 -58.07 -33.46
C LEU A 14 92.77 -56.84 -34.28
N LEU A 15 91.66 -56.93 -35.02
CA LEU A 15 90.88 -55.75 -35.39
C LEU A 15 89.52 -55.89 -34.71
N ALA A 16 89.45 -55.42 -33.46
CA ALA A 16 88.19 -55.03 -32.85
C ALA A 16 87.65 -53.86 -33.67
N ILE A 17 86.98 -54.18 -34.77
CA ILE A 17 86.09 -53.27 -35.47
C ILE A 17 84.98 -53.02 -34.45
N ASN A 18 85.06 -51.88 -33.76
CA ASN A 18 83.94 -51.40 -32.97
C ASN A 18 82.81 -51.15 -33.96
N ALA A 19 81.91 -52.12 -34.08
CA ALA A 19 80.66 -52.04 -34.82
C ALA A 19 79.64 -51.22 -34.00
N PHE A 20 80.02 -50.01 -33.61
CA PHE A 20 79.10 -49.02 -33.06
C PHE A 20 78.89 -47.94 -34.13
N ALA A 21 77.65 -47.52 -34.31
CA ALA A 21 77.30 -46.47 -35.25
C ALA A 21 78.15 -45.21 -35.00
N ASP A 22 78.51 -44.50 -36.06
CA ASP A 22 79.43 -43.34 -36.09
C ASP A 22 79.06 -42.23 -35.07
N ASP A 23 77.81 -42.27 -34.59
CA ASP A 23 77.21 -41.26 -33.73
C ASP A 23 77.00 -41.72 -32.28
N VAL A 24 77.62 -42.83 -31.86
CA VAL A 24 77.61 -43.31 -30.46
C VAL A 24 79.04 -43.43 -29.93
N SER A 25 79.36 -42.70 -28.86
CA SER A 25 80.63 -42.83 -28.14
C SER A 25 80.39 -43.35 -26.73
N ILE A 26 81.26 -44.25 -26.28
CA ILE A 26 81.29 -44.71 -24.89
C ILE A 26 82.62 -44.25 -24.31
N ASP A 27 82.59 -43.42 -23.26
CA ASP A 27 83.82 -42.97 -22.60
C ASP A 27 84.39 -44.05 -21.65
N SER A 28 85.59 -43.80 -21.13
CA SER A 28 86.28 -44.74 -20.23
C SER A 28 85.57 -44.96 -18.89
N SER A 29 84.55 -44.17 -18.58
CA SER A 29 83.69 -44.34 -17.40
C SER A 29 82.40 -45.11 -17.73
N GLY A 30 82.25 -45.56 -18.98
CA GLY A 30 81.07 -46.29 -19.45
C GLY A 30 79.89 -45.41 -19.82
N ASN A 31 80.06 -44.08 -19.89
CA ASN A 31 78.97 -43.19 -20.29
C ASN A 31 78.73 -43.31 -21.79
N VAL A 32 77.52 -43.64 -22.18
CA VAL A 32 77.08 -43.68 -23.58
C VAL A 32 76.57 -42.30 -23.98
N LYS A 33 77.16 -41.71 -25.02
CA LYS A 33 76.72 -40.46 -25.65
C LYS A 33 76.33 -40.76 -27.09
N THR A 34 75.12 -40.38 -27.47
CA THR A 34 74.70 -40.34 -28.88
C THR A 34 74.75 -38.91 -29.40
N GLY A 35 74.93 -38.69 -30.70
CA GLY A 35 74.81 -37.35 -31.29
C GLY A 35 76.05 -36.49 -31.34
N VAL A 36 77.20 -37.13 -31.44
CA VAL A 36 78.50 -36.47 -31.38
C VAL A 36 78.82 -35.72 -32.68
N SER A 37 78.16 -36.02 -33.81
CA SER A 37 78.50 -35.44 -35.12
C SER A 37 77.46 -34.52 -35.78
N ASN A 38 76.19 -34.45 -35.33
CA ASN A 38 75.16 -33.62 -35.97
C ASN A 38 73.95 -33.29 -35.06
N ALA A 39 73.21 -32.22 -35.39
CA ALA A 39 72.26 -31.53 -34.51
C ALA A 39 70.97 -32.30 -34.11
N ASN A 40 70.67 -33.45 -34.74
CA ASN A 40 69.43 -34.21 -34.50
C ASN A 40 69.76 -35.65 -34.12
N ALA A 41 70.34 -35.82 -32.95
CA ALA A 41 70.66 -37.13 -32.44
C ALA A 41 69.59 -37.62 -31.50
N GLU A 42 68.90 -38.68 -31.90
CA GLU A 42 67.84 -39.30 -31.12
C GLU A 42 68.36 -40.61 -30.52
N PHE A 43 68.43 -40.67 -29.19
CA PHE A 43 68.63 -41.94 -28.48
C PHE A 43 67.25 -42.53 -28.17
N GLU A 44 66.70 -43.30 -29.10
CA GLU A 44 65.43 -43.99 -28.91
C GLU A 44 65.67 -45.32 -28.18
N VAL A 45 65.10 -45.45 -26.98
CA VAL A 45 65.04 -46.71 -26.23
C VAL A 45 63.58 -47.12 -26.11
N THR A 46 63.15 -48.06 -26.95
CA THR A 46 61.78 -48.57 -26.95
C THR A 46 61.65 -49.87 -26.16
N GLY A 47 60.67 -49.92 -25.26
CA GLY A 47 60.20 -51.16 -24.64
C GLY A 47 59.16 -51.83 -25.53
N GLY A 48 59.08 -53.16 -25.49
CA GLY A 48 58.02 -53.91 -26.18
C GLY A 48 56.64 -53.66 -25.57
N SER A 49 55.59 -54.27 -26.14
CA SER A 49 54.22 -54.12 -25.65
C SER A 49 54.08 -54.54 -24.18
N GLY A 50 53.96 -53.56 -23.28
CA GLY A 50 53.78 -53.77 -21.83
C GLY A 50 55.00 -53.50 -20.95
N GLU A 51 56.13 -53.06 -21.53
CA GLU A 51 57.39 -52.83 -20.80
C GLU A 51 57.91 -51.39 -21.04
N GLY A 52 58.51 -50.76 -20.02
CA GLY A 52 59.07 -49.41 -20.14
C GLY A 52 60.43 -49.42 -20.85
N GLY A 53 60.69 -48.44 -21.72
CA GLY A 53 61.95 -48.34 -22.46
C GLY A 53 63.17 -48.11 -21.56
N ILE A 54 63.09 -47.15 -20.64
CA ILE A 54 64.17 -46.85 -19.68
C ILE A 54 63.63 -47.01 -18.26
N LEU A 55 64.15 -48.01 -17.52
CA LEU A 55 63.90 -48.17 -16.09
C LEU A 55 65.13 -47.70 -15.31
N GLY A 56 65.08 -46.46 -14.81
CA GLY A 56 66.09 -45.93 -13.92
C GLY A 56 65.88 -46.42 -12.48
N SER A 57 66.78 -47.24 -11.96
CA SER A 57 66.82 -47.63 -10.54
C SER A 57 68.05 -47.05 -9.87
N ALA A 58 67.88 -46.25 -8.83
CA ALA A 58 68.96 -45.69 -8.03
C ALA A 58 68.79 -46.06 -6.56
N SER A 59 69.90 -46.41 -5.89
CA SER A 59 69.92 -46.70 -4.46
C SER A 59 70.99 -45.84 -3.76
N GLY A 60 70.65 -45.30 -2.58
CA GLY A 60 71.49 -44.34 -1.85
C GLY A 60 70.84 -42.95 -1.70
N THR A 61 71.40 -42.12 -0.83
CA THR A 61 70.91 -40.75 -0.60
C THR A 61 71.34 -39.83 -1.74
N GLY A 62 70.38 -39.15 -2.39
CA GLY A 62 70.65 -38.17 -3.44
C GLY A 62 70.87 -38.74 -4.84
N ALA A 63 70.52 -40.00 -5.07
CA ALA A 63 70.67 -40.65 -6.37
C ALA A 63 69.37 -40.58 -7.20
N SER A 64 69.50 -40.29 -8.49
CA SER A 64 68.37 -40.21 -9.43
C SER A 64 68.40 -41.39 -10.39
N GLY A 65 67.26 -42.09 -10.55
CA GLY A 65 67.15 -43.21 -11.48
C GLY A 65 67.25 -42.77 -12.95
N VAL A 66 66.56 -41.67 -13.30
CA VAL A 66 66.68 -40.98 -14.59
C VAL A 66 66.81 -39.48 -14.27
N TYR A 67 67.82 -38.82 -14.83
CA TYR A 67 68.09 -37.40 -14.59
C TYR A 67 68.20 -36.64 -15.91
N GLY A 68 67.15 -35.90 -16.26
CA GLY A 68 67.13 -35.04 -17.43
C GLY A 68 67.37 -33.59 -17.02
N ILE A 69 68.47 -32.99 -17.50
CA ILE A 69 68.68 -31.54 -17.42
C ILE A 69 68.48 -30.96 -18.82
N ASN A 70 67.64 -29.94 -18.92
CA ASN A 70 67.62 -29.07 -20.08
C ASN A 70 68.27 -27.72 -19.73
N THR A 71 69.27 -27.29 -20.50
CA THR A 71 69.98 -26.01 -20.28
C THR A 71 69.60 -24.93 -21.29
N SER A 72 68.71 -25.22 -22.24
CA SER A 72 68.24 -24.30 -23.29
C SER A 72 66.77 -23.92 -23.09
N PHE A 73 66.37 -22.75 -23.59
CA PHE A 73 65.00 -22.28 -23.49
C PHE A 73 64.12 -22.93 -24.58
N GLY A 74 62.99 -23.52 -24.18
CA GLY A 74 62.01 -24.10 -25.12
C GLY A 74 62.04 -25.63 -25.27
N ASP A 75 62.97 -26.30 -24.60
CA ASP A 75 63.17 -27.74 -24.69
C ASP A 75 62.82 -28.45 -23.37
N TYR A 76 62.57 -29.76 -23.42
CA TYR A 76 62.13 -30.56 -22.27
C TYR A 76 63.23 -31.50 -21.77
N GLY A 77 63.38 -31.63 -20.44
CA GLY A 77 64.31 -32.61 -19.85
C GLY A 77 63.77 -34.04 -19.84
N ILE A 78 62.47 -34.21 -19.54
CA ILE A 78 61.74 -35.48 -19.61
C ILE A 78 60.35 -35.17 -20.16
N LEU A 79 59.95 -35.84 -21.24
CA LEU A 79 58.63 -35.72 -21.87
C LEU A 79 57.93 -37.08 -21.81
N GLY A 80 56.81 -37.19 -21.08
CA GLY A 80 56.01 -38.41 -21.10
C GLY A 80 55.05 -38.50 -22.29
N TYR A 81 54.54 -39.70 -22.57
CA TYR A 81 53.61 -39.98 -23.66
C TYR A 81 52.29 -40.58 -23.13
N TYR A 82 51.16 -40.22 -23.77
CA TYR A 82 49.78 -40.69 -23.53
C TYR A 82 49.39 -41.03 -22.07
N GLY A 83 48.77 -40.05 -21.39
CA GLY A 83 47.96 -40.27 -20.18
C GLY A 83 48.63 -39.88 -18.86
N THR A 84 49.96 -39.87 -18.77
CA THR A 84 50.70 -39.32 -17.61
C THR A 84 52.12 -38.93 -18.03
N GLY A 85 52.49 -37.66 -17.87
CA GLY A 85 53.81 -37.14 -18.30
C GLY A 85 54.97 -37.57 -17.39
N VAL A 86 54.76 -37.52 -16.08
CA VAL A 86 55.74 -37.89 -15.04
C VAL A 86 54.97 -38.55 -13.91
N TYR A 87 55.22 -39.82 -13.64
CA TYR A 87 54.64 -40.54 -12.50
C TYR A 87 55.71 -40.76 -11.43
N GLY A 88 55.66 -39.95 -10.38
CA GLY A 88 56.49 -40.11 -9.19
C GLY A 88 55.76 -40.93 -8.14
N TYR A 89 56.40 -41.98 -7.61
CA TYR A 89 55.93 -42.70 -6.43
C TYR A 89 57.02 -42.73 -5.38
N SER A 90 56.69 -42.38 -4.15
CA SER A 90 57.58 -42.49 -3.00
C SER A 90 56.84 -42.98 -1.77
N THR A 91 57.43 -43.95 -1.08
CA THR A 91 56.93 -44.47 0.21
C THR A 91 57.41 -43.64 1.40
N SER A 92 58.40 -42.76 1.20
CA SER A 92 58.87 -41.79 2.19
C SER A 92 59.64 -40.64 1.54
N GLY A 93 59.38 -39.40 1.94
CA GLY A 93 59.97 -38.22 1.31
C GLY A 93 59.19 -37.75 0.08
N TRP A 94 59.88 -37.21 -0.91
CA TRP A 94 59.28 -36.49 -2.03
C TRP A 94 59.24 -37.41 -3.27
N ALA A 95 58.07 -37.57 -3.88
CA ALA A 95 57.91 -38.32 -5.14
C ALA A 95 58.41 -37.53 -6.37
N GLY A 96 58.64 -36.23 -6.21
CA GLY A 96 59.23 -35.33 -7.19
C GLY A 96 59.65 -34.01 -6.54
N TYR A 97 60.64 -33.34 -7.11
CA TYR A 97 61.12 -32.03 -6.65
C TYR A 97 61.42 -31.14 -7.86
N PHE A 98 60.84 -29.93 -7.87
CA PHE A 98 61.09 -28.93 -8.89
C PHE A 98 61.86 -27.77 -8.25
N GLN A 99 63.09 -27.52 -8.70
CA GLN A 99 63.87 -26.36 -8.25
C GLN A 99 63.51 -25.15 -9.12
N GLY A 100 62.52 -24.36 -8.70
CA GLY A 100 62.08 -23.14 -9.40
C GLY A 100 60.58 -23.11 -9.66
N ASN A 101 60.17 -22.31 -10.65
CA ASN A 101 58.77 -22.14 -11.00
C ASN A 101 58.27 -23.34 -11.80
N ALA A 102 57.12 -23.91 -11.39
CA ALA A 102 56.39 -24.89 -12.17
C ALA A 102 55.19 -24.20 -12.85
N GLN A 103 55.13 -24.24 -14.18
CA GLN A 103 53.98 -23.76 -14.93
C GLN A 103 53.06 -24.93 -15.29
N VAL A 104 51.79 -24.83 -14.91
CA VAL A 104 50.74 -25.76 -15.32
C VAL A 104 49.76 -25.00 -16.19
N THR A 105 49.67 -25.36 -17.46
CA THR A 105 48.77 -24.69 -18.43
C THR A 105 47.36 -25.30 -18.45
N GLY A 106 47.19 -26.48 -17.85
CA GLY A 106 45.91 -27.13 -17.62
C GLY A 106 45.49 -27.08 -16.15
N ASN A 107 44.65 -28.04 -15.76
CA ASN A 107 44.17 -28.13 -14.38
C ASN A 107 45.21 -28.84 -13.48
N LEU A 108 45.46 -28.27 -12.30
CA LEU A 108 46.21 -28.92 -11.22
C LEU A 108 45.22 -29.47 -10.17
N THR A 109 45.17 -30.79 -10.00
CA THR A 109 44.41 -31.44 -8.93
C THR A 109 45.38 -31.90 -7.84
N VAL A 110 45.18 -31.47 -6.60
CA VAL A 110 45.96 -31.89 -5.43
C VAL A 110 45.04 -32.66 -4.48
N GLY A 111 45.25 -33.96 -4.32
CA GLY A 111 44.46 -34.83 -3.44
C GLY A 111 44.78 -34.69 -1.94
N GLY A 112 45.55 -33.68 -1.55
CA GLY A 112 46.05 -33.44 -0.19
C GLY A 112 46.28 -31.95 0.10
N THR A 113 46.90 -31.64 1.24
CA THR A 113 47.07 -30.25 1.69
C THR A 113 48.26 -29.56 1.01
N ILE A 114 48.03 -28.40 0.40
CA ILE A 114 49.10 -27.48 -0.03
C ILE A 114 49.62 -26.77 1.22
N SER A 115 50.81 -27.15 1.69
CA SER A 115 51.36 -26.72 2.99
C SER A 115 52.06 -25.34 2.97
N ALA A 116 51.89 -24.55 1.91
CA ALA A 116 52.49 -23.23 1.76
C ALA A 116 51.47 -22.19 1.33
N SER A 117 51.67 -20.95 1.75
CA SER A 117 50.87 -19.79 1.37
C SER A 117 50.89 -19.58 -0.14
N ILE A 118 49.75 -19.83 -0.78
CA ILE A 118 49.51 -19.50 -2.19
C ILE A 118 49.53 -17.97 -2.29
N THR A 119 50.52 -17.43 -3.00
CA THR A 119 50.55 -16.00 -3.34
C THR A 119 49.83 -15.86 -4.68
N GLU A 120 48.59 -15.39 -4.62
CA GLU A 120 47.77 -15.07 -5.78
C GLU A 120 48.06 -13.59 -6.16
N SER A 121 48.29 -13.32 -7.45
CA SER A 121 48.68 -12.00 -7.97
C SER A 121 47.65 -11.38 -8.93
N ASP A 122 46.56 -12.07 -9.19
CA ASP A 122 45.44 -11.60 -10.00
C ASP A 122 44.52 -10.68 -9.17
N PRO A 123 44.49 -9.37 -9.44
CA PRO A 123 43.68 -8.42 -8.70
C PRO A 123 42.16 -8.64 -8.85
N SER A 124 41.71 -9.49 -9.78
CA SER A 124 40.30 -9.83 -9.96
C SER A 124 39.83 -10.97 -9.05
N VAL A 125 40.76 -11.76 -8.52
CA VAL A 125 40.47 -12.85 -7.60
C VAL A 125 40.54 -12.32 -6.17
N ASN A 126 39.60 -11.45 -5.82
CA ASN A 126 39.34 -11.02 -4.43
C ASN A 126 38.68 -12.15 -3.63
N ALA A 127 39.26 -13.34 -3.70
CA ALA A 127 38.76 -14.52 -3.01
C ALA A 127 38.96 -14.32 -1.50
N LEU A 128 37.89 -14.62 -0.77
CA LEU A 128 37.80 -14.87 0.67
C LEU A 128 38.90 -15.80 1.25
N GLY A 129 39.87 -16.25 0.46
CA GLY A 129 40.93 -17.18 0.84
C GLY A 129 42.14 -16.56 1.57
N LYS A 130 42.23 -15.23 1.73
CA LYS A 130 43.39 -14.60 2.41
C LYS A 130 43.21 -14.35 3.91
N ALA A 131 42.00 -14.47 4.43
CA ALA A 131 41.78 -14.41 5.87
C ALA A 131 40.97 -15.63 6.28
N SER A 132 41.35 -16.22 7.40
CA SER A 132 40.60 -17.22 8.17
C SER A 132 39.30 -16.63 8.71
N LEU A 133 38.49 -15.98 7.87
CA LEU A 133 37.28 -15.27 8.25
C LEU A 133 36.17 -16.29 8.51
N SER A 134 36.18 -16.86 9.71
CA SER A 134 35.15 -17.76 10.21
C SER A 134 34.16 -16.93 11.02
N CYS A 135 33.12 -16.44 10.37
CA CYS A 135 32.06 -15.73 11.05
C CYS A 135 31.27 -16.68 11.95
N SER A 136 30.85 -16.18 13.11
CA SER A 136 30.01 -16.96 14.03
C SER A 136 28.61 -17.13 13.44
N GLU A 137 27.82 -18.07 13.98
CA GLU A 137 26.39 -18.16 13.65
C GLU A 137 25.70 -16.80 13.91
N GLY A 138 24.96 -16.30 12.92
CA GLY A 138 24.37 -14.95 12.94
C GLY A 138 25.31 -13.81 12.54
N GLN A 139 26.48 -14.11 11.94
CA GLN A 139 27.38 -13.11 11.36
C GLN A 139 27.66 -13.37 9.88
N VAL A 140 27.78 -12.30 9.10
CA VAL A 140 28.08 -12.34 7.66
C VAL A 140 29.35 -11.55 7.33
N PRO A 141 30.13 -11.95 6.30
CA PRO A 141 31.25 -11.17 5.81
C PRO A 141 30.79 -9.79 5.32
N LYS A 142 31.37 -8.72 5.87
CA LYS A 142 31.11 -7.33 5.51
C LYS A 142 32.41 -6.62 5.15
N PHE A 143 32.43 -5.88 4.04
CA PHE A 143 33.58 -5.08 3.64
C PHE A 143 33.51 -3.71 4.33
N VAL A 144 34.42 -3.46 5.28
CA VAL A 144 34.43 -2.23 6.09
C VAL A 144 35.85 -1.68 6.14
N GLY A 145 36.01 -0.39 5.83
CA GLY A 145 37.31 0.29 5.92
C GLY A 145 38.41 -0.31 5.04
N GLY A 146 38.06 -0.94 3.92
CA GLY A 146 39.02 -1.56 2.99
C GLY A 146 39.42 -3.00 3.34
N SER A 147 38.79 -3.62 4.33
CA SER A 147 39.04 -5.02 4.73
C SER A 147 37.73 -5.79 4.88
N TRP A 148 37.78 -7.12 4.67
CA TRP A 148 36.68 -8.01 5.04
C TRP A 148 36.72 -8.27 6.55
N ALA A 149 35.57 -8.11 7.21
CA ALA A 149 35.37 -8.41 8.63
C ALA A 149 34.03 -9.13 8.83
N CYS A 150 33.85 -9.85 9.93
CA CYS A 150 32.53 -10.37 10.28
C CYS A 150 31.69 -9.25 10.87
N GLY A 151 30.52 -9.00 10.29
CA GLY A 151 29.49 -8.15 10.88
C GLY A 151 28.34 -9.02 11.39
N ASN A 152 27.60 -8.53 12.38
CA ASN A 152 26.31 -9.14 12.70
C ASN A 152 25.46 -9.16 11.43
N ASP A 153 24.76 -10.26 11.22
CA ASP A 153 23.71 -10.32 10.23
C ASP A 153 22.61 -9.34 10.64
N ILE A 154 22.43 -8.29 9.85
CA ILE A 154 21.42 -7.24 10.11
C ILE A 154 20.09 -7.65 9.45
N ASP A 155 20.12 -8.54 8.46
CA ASP A 155 18.92 -8.95 7.72
C ASP A 155 18.27 -10.23 8.24
N THR A 156 18.47 -10.55 9.53
CA THR A 156 17.52 -11.42 10.25
C THR A 156 16.13 -10.89 9.92
N ASN A 157 15.39 -11.69 9.17
CA ASN A 157 14.14 -11.46 8.44
C ASN A 157 12.94 -10.95 9.28
N THR A 158 13.22 -10.27 10.38
CA THR A 158 12.33 -9.43 11.18
C THR A 158 12.41 -7.93 10.85
N ASP A 159 13.38 -7.46 10.04
CA ASP A 159 13.52 -6.04 9.62
C ASP A 159 12.89 -5.70 8.25
N THR A 160 12.05 -6.58 7.69
CA THR A 160 11.30 -6.29 6.44
C THR A 160 9.80 -6.21 6.64
N GLN A 161 9.32 -6.31 7.89
CA GLN A 161 7.90 -6.18 8.22
C GLN A 161 7.70 -5.00 9.15
N LEU A 162 7.14 -3.94 8.58
CA LEU A 162 6.58 -2.83 9.34
C LEU A 162 5.46 -3.37 10.25
N SER A 163 5.41 -2.92 11.50
CA SER A 163 4.24 -3.19 12.35
C SER A 163 3.00 -2.52 11.76
N GLU A 164 1.81 -3.05 12.04
CA GLU A 164 0.53 -2.42 11.67
C GLU A 164 0.52 -0.93 12.04
N SER A 165 0.92 -0.59 13.27
CA SER A 165 1.03 0.81 13.72
C SER A 165 2.03 1.66 12.93
N THR A 166 3.09 1.06 12.37
CA THR A 166 4.08 1.76 11.54
C THR A 166 3.55 1.94 10.11
N VAL A 167 2.81 0.93 9.60
CA VAL A 167 2.09 1.03 8.33
C VAL A 167 1.00 2.10 8.42
N GLU A 168 0.24 2.17 9.51
CA GLU A 168 -0.76 3.21 9.77
C GLU A 168 -0.15 4.61 9.91
N ALA A 169 1.09 4.71 10.40
CA ALA A 169 1.81 5.98 10.42
C ALA A 169 2.25 6.42 9.01
N TYR A 170 2.52 5.48 8.10
CA TYR A 170 2.85 5.76 6.69
C TYR A 170 1.62 5.97 5.82
N ILE A 171 0.51 5.33 6.16
CA ILE A 171 -0.79 5.43 5.51
C ILE A 171 -1.71 6.07 6.54
N THR A 172 -1.57 7.38 6.72
CA THR A 172 -2.31 8.14 7.73
C THR A 172 -3.80 7.82 7.71
N ASN A 173 -4.42 7.63 8.87
CA ASN A 173 -5.88 7.64 9.06
C ASN A 173 -6.46 9.07 8.93
N GLY A 174 -5.92 9.85 7.98
CA GLY A 174 -6.23 11.25 7.70
C GLY A 174 -6.08 11.55 6.21
N PRO A 175 -6.48 12.75 5.75
CA PRO A 175 -6.49 13.10 4.34
C PRO A 175 -5.10 12.98 3.69
N VAL A 176 -4.97 12.13 2.68
CA VAL A 176 -3.75 12.01 1.87
C VAL A 176 -3.81 13.06 0.77
N ASN A 177 -3.04 14.15 0.93
CA ASN A 177 -2.89 15.16 -0.11
C ASN A 177 -2.12 14.57 -1.29
N LEU A 178 -2.78 14.47 -2.44
CA LEU A 178 -2.15 14.06 -3.69
C LEU A 178 -1.53 15.27 -4.39
N SER A 179 -0.41 15.07 -5.09
CA SER A 179 0.11 16.10 -5.98
C SER A 179 -0.91 16.36 -7.09
N SER A 180 -1.09 17.64 -7.46
CA SER A 180 -1.93 18.02 -8.59
C SER A 180 -1.54 17.22 -9.84
N GLY A 181 -2.53 16.62 -10.50
CA GLY A 181 -2.33 15.78 -11.69
C GLY A 181 -2.00 14.31 -11.44
N THR A 182 -2.15 13.80 -10.20
CA THR A 182 -1.99 12.37 -9.94
C THR A 182 -3.04 11.55 -10.72
N THR A 183 -2.60 10.49 -11.40
CA THR A 183 -3.46 9.58 -12.17
C THR A 183 -3.24 8.12 -11.74
N ILE A 184 -4.28 7.29 -11.84
CA ILE A 184 -4.16 5.82 -11.75
C ILE A 184 -4.43 5.27 -13.15
N GLY A 185 -3.42 4.65 -13.77
CA GLY A 185 -3.54 4.13 -15.14
C GLY A 185 -3.77 5.22 -16.20
N GLY A 186 -3.30 6.45 -15.96
CA GLY A 186 -3.53 7.59 -16.86
C GLY A 186 -4.92 8.24 -16.71
N VAL A 187 -5.76 7.71 -15.83
CA VAL A 187 -7.06 8.30 -15.47
C VAL A 187 -6.85 9.18 -14.25
N ALA A 188 -7.30 10.44 -14.32
CA ALA A 188 -7.30 11.33 -13.17
C ALA A 188 -8.05 10.66 -12.01
N ILE A 189 -7.43 10.64 -10.83
CA ILE A 189 -8.13 10.22 -9.62
C ILE A 189 -9.17 11.30 -9.35
N SER A 190 -10.46 10.93 -9.34
CA SER A 190 -11.51 11.90 -9.00
C SER A 190 -11.39 12.26 -7.52
N ASP A 191 -10.76 13.40 -7.24
CA ASP A 191 -10.80 14.10 -5.95
C ASP A 191 -12.05 14.99 -5.81
N ALA A 192 -12.76 15.22 -6.92
CA ALA A 192 -14.09 15.80 -6.90
C ALA A 192 -15.07 14.86 -6.20
N ASN A 193 -15.83 15.43 -5.25
CA ASN A 193 -17.02 14.86 -4.61
C ASN A 193 -17.66 13.76 -5.47
N HIS A 194 -17.75 12.57 -4.91
CA HIS A 194 -18.39 11.42 -5.54
C HIS A 194 -19.76 11.87 -6.05
N THR A 195 -19.91 11.91 -7.37
CA THR A 195 -21.12 12.34 -8.03
C THR A 195 -22.21 11.31 -7.80
N HIS A 196 -23.11 11.58 -6.85
CA HIS A 196 -24.43 10.97 -6.90
C HIS A 196 -25.15 11.51 -8.15
N PRO A 197 -25.58 10.65 -9.09
CA PRO A 197 -26.29 11.10 -10.27
C PRO A 197 -27.70 11.54 -9.85
N GLY A 198 -27.99 12.84 -9.90
CA GLY A 198 -29.38 13.34 -9.86
C GLY A 198 -29.61 14.73 -9.27
N THR A 199 -28.68 15.32 -8.52
CA THR A 199 -28.84 16.67 -7.95
C THR A 199 -27.79 17.61 -8.51
N ALA A 200 -28.19 18.84 -8.84
CA ALA A 200 -27.25 19.92 -9.13
C ALA A 200 -26.25 19.98 -7.96
N GLN A 201 -24.96 19.87 -8.27
CA GLN A 201 -23.94 19.88 -7.22
C GLN A 201 -23.97 21.26 -6.54
N PRO A 202 -23.99 21.31 -5.20
CA PRO A 202 -23.90 22.57 -4.49
C PRO A 202 -22.57 23.26 -4.82
N SER A 203 -22.63 24.56 -5.07
CA SER A 203 -21.49 25.42 -5.36
C SER A 203 -20.63 25.69 -4.12
N GLY A 204 -21.23 25.66 -2.93
CA GLY A 204 -20.55 25.73 -1.64
C GLY A 204 -21.08 24.66 -0.69
N VAL A 205 -20.18 24.01 0.06
CA VAL A 205 -20.53 23.02 1.08
C VAL A 205 -19.81 23.35 2.37
N ALA A 206 -20.54 23.36 3.48
CA ALA A 206 -19.97 23.36 4.82
C ALA A 206 -20.39 22.09 5.55
N VAL A 207 -19.45 21.47 6.28
CA VAL A 207 -19.70 20.28 7.08
C VAL A 207 -19.72 20.63 8.56
N VAL A 208 -20.83 20.33 9.23
CA VAL A 208 -20.98 20.43 10.68
C VAL A 208 -20.80 19.04 11.27
N ALA A 209 -19.84 18.88 12.19
CA ALA A 209 -19.60 17.63 12.91
C ALA A 209 -19.13 17.92 14.34
N ILE A 210 -19.45 17.04 15.29
CA ILE A 210 -19.01 17.17 16.71
C ILE A 210 -17.48 17.32 16.81
N SER A 211 -16.75 16.67 15.89
CA SER A 211 -15.32 16.83 15.69
C SER A 211 -14.98 16.71 14.21
N GLU A 212 -13.90 17.36 13.77
CA GLU A 212 -13.33 17.23 12.42
C GLU A 212 -14.19 17.77 11.26
N GLY A 213 -15.32 18.41 11.55
CA GLY A 213 -16.06 19.21 10.57
C GLY A 213 -15.48 20.61 10.41
N ASP A 214 -15.90 21.34 9.37
CA ASP A 214 -15.58 22.76 9.19
C ASP A 214 -16.12 23.60 10.36
N TYR A 215 -17.27 23.16 10.91
CA TYR A 215 -17.92 23.75 12.08
C TYR A 215 -18.36 22.67 13.06
N THR A 216 -18.46 23.03 14.34
CA THR A 216 -19.01 22.15 15.39
C THR A 216 -20.45 22.50 15.79
N ASP A 217 -20.95 23.66 15.35
CA ASP A 217 -22.25 24.20 15.69
C ASP A 217 -22.99 24.68 14.42
N PRO A 218 -24.23 24.22 14.16
CA PRO A 218 -24.94 24.56 12.93
C PRO A 218 -25.41 26.02 12.89
N VAL A 219 -25.62 26.69 14.03
CA VAL A 219 -25.98 28.12 14.06
C VAL A 219 -24.79 28.95 13.59
N THR A 220 -23.59 28.65 14.08
CA THR A 220 -22.34 29.29 13.67
C THR A 220 -22.09 29.09 12.17
N ALA A 221 -22.26 27.87 11.67
CA ALA A 221 -22.09 27.58 10.24
C ALA A 221 -23.06 28.39 9.35
N MET A 222 -24.32 28.53 9.78
CA MET A 222 -25.29 29.36 9.07
C MET A 222 -25.02 30.87 9.21
N GLY A 223 -24.41 31.31 10.32
CA GLY A 223 -23.91 32.67 10.47
C GLY A 223 -22.78 33.02 9.50
N ASP A 224 -21.94 32.03 9.16
CA ASP A 224 -20.75 32.19 8.33
C ASP A 224 -20.98 31.86 6.84
N ILE A 225 -22.24 31.86 6.35
CA ILE A 225 -22.59 31.55 4.94
C ILE A 225 -21.75 32.32 3.92
N ALA A 226 -21.46 33.59 4.17
CA ALA A 226 -20.64 34.40 3.27
C ALA A 226 -19.23 33.81 3.06
N SER A 227 -18.69 33.10 4.05
CA SER A 227 -17.35 32.52 4.01
C SER A 227 -17.28 31.23 3.18
N TRP A 228 -18.29 30.36 3.28
CA TRP A 228 -18.25 29.03 2.64
C TRP A 228 -19.16 28.89 1.41
N CYS A 229 -20.16 29.78 1.25
CA CYS A 229 -21.08 29.79 0.11
C CYS A 229 -21.03 31.11 -0.68
N GLY A 230 -20.50 32.20 -0.10
CA GLY A 230 -20.53 33.52 -0.73
C GLY A 230 -21.96 34.08 -0.77
N SER A 231 -22.54 34.22 -1.96
CA SER A 231 -23.90 34.73 -2.15
C SER A 231 -24.82 33.64 -2.71
N PRO A 232 -25.61 32.94 -1.86
CA PRO A 232 -26.56 31.93 -2.31
C PRO A 232 -27.51 32.46 -3.39
N SER A 233 -27.72 31.67 -4.46
CA SER A 233 -28.67 32.00 -5.53
C SER A 233 -29.04 30.77 -6.35
N ALA A 234 -29.96 30.89 -7.30
CA ALA A 234 -30.34 29.79 -8.20
C ALA A 234 -29.16 29.21 -9.01
N VAL A 235 -28.11 30.01 -9.24
CA VAL A 235 -26.89 29.58 -9.94
C VAL A 235 -25.71 29.32 -8.99
N ASN A 236 -25.90 29.58 -7.70
CA ASN A 236 -24.95 29.31 -6.62
C ASN A 236 -25.69 28.65 -5.44
N PRO A 237 -26.31 27.46 -5.64
CA PRO A 237 -26.96 26.74 -4.55
C PRO A 237 -25.91 26.16 -3.61
N CYS A 238 -26.19 26.09 -2.33
CA CYS A 238 -25.24 25.63 -1.33
C CYS A 238 -25.84 24.58 -0.40
N LEU A 239 -24.97 23.85 0.29
CA LEU A 239 -25.36 22.76 1.17
C LEU A 239 -24.66 22.89 2.52
N LEU A 240 -25.44 22.94 3.60
CA LEU A 240 -24.96 22.64 4.94
C LEU A 240 -25.18 21.15 5.23
N LYS A 241 -24.09 20.39 5.32
CA LYS A 241 -24.14 18.96 5.68
C LYS A 241 -23.90 18.82 7.19
N ILE A 242 -24.83 18.19 7.90
CA ILE A 242 -24.72 17.94 9.34
C ILE A 242 -24.50 16.44 9.56
N MET A 243 -23.32 16.12 10.07
CA MET A 243 -22.87 14.75 10.33
C MET A 243 -23.64 14.14 11.53
N PRO A 244 -23.57 12.81 11.74
CA PRO A 244 -24.21 12.18 12.88
C PRO A 244 -23.80 12.83 14.21
N GLY A 245 -24.76 13.03 15.09
CA GLY A 245 -24.57 13.74 16.36
C GLY A 245 -25.85 14.39 16.88
N VAL A 246 -25.76 14.84 18.12
CA VAL A 246 -26.77 15.71 18.75
C VAL A 246 -26.15 17.09 18.90
N TYR A 247 -26.78 18.08 18.27
CA TYR A 247 -26.34 19.48 18.26
C TYR A 247 -27.33 20.30 19.06
N ASP A 248 -26.97 20.61 20.31
CA ASP A 248 -27.76 21.48 21.17
C ASP A 248 -27.39 22.94 20.89
N ILE A 249 -28.33 23.69 20.31
CA ILE A 249 -28.17 25.10 19.96
C ILE A 249 -28.69 26.05 21.05
N GLY A 250 -29.10 25.50 22.20
CA GLY A 250 -29.57 26.26 23.36
C GLY A 250 -30.83 27.06 23.04
N THR A 251 -30.80 28.37 23.33
CA THR A 251 -31.88 29.31 23.01
C THR A 251 -31.68 30.01 21.67
N ASN A 252 -30.69 29.60 20.86
CA ASN A 252 -30.51 30.12 19.52
C ASN A 252 -31.46 29.42 18.54
N ALA A 253 -31.57 30.00 17.35
CA ALA A 253 -32.36 29.44 16.26
C ALA A 253 -31.53 29.36 14.97
N ILE A 254 -31.89 28.40 14.11
CA ILE A 254 -31.35 28.32 12.76
C ILE A 254 -32.25 29.12 11.83
N GLN A 255 -31.65 30.13 11.19
CA GLN A 255 -32.25 30.86 10.08
C GLN A 255 -31.84 30.18 8.78
N MET A 256 -32.76 29.45 8.13
CA MET A 256 -32.48 28.95 6.79
C MET A 256 -32.30 30.14 5.83
N VAL A 257 -31.51 29.94 4.78
CA VAL A 257 -31.24 30.96 3.77
C VAL A 257 -31.66 30.44 2.42
N SER A 258 -32.23 31.30 1.59
CA SER A 258 -32.66 30.90 0.25
C SER A 258 -31.52 30.31 -0.55
N TYR A 259 -31.80 29.22 -1.27
CA TYR A 259 -30.80 28.44 -2.02
C TYR A 259 -29.72 27.75 -1.16
N VAL A 260 -29.91 27.66 0.15
CA VAL A 260 -29.07 26.86 1.05
C VAL A 260 -29.88 25.70 1.60
N ASP A 261 -29.56 24.49 1.14
CA ASP A 261 -30.14 23.28 1.69
C ASP A 261 -29.44 22.89 3.01
N ILE A 262 -30.20 22.36 3.97
CA ILE A 262 -29.68 21.75 5.18
C ILE A 262 -29.98 20.26 5.14
N GLU A 263 -28.93 19.46 5.19
CA GLU A 263 -29.01 18.00 5.09
C GLU A 263 -28.32 17.34 6.28
N GLY A 264 -29.04 16.50 7.02
CA GLY A 264 -28.46 15.60 8.01
C GLY A 264 -27.97 14.28 7.42
N SER A 265 -27.38 13.41 8.26
CA SER A 265 -26.95 12.06 7.87
C SER A 265 -28.03 10.99 8.07
N GLY A 266 -29.21 11.38 8.54
CA GLY A 266 -30.37 10.52 8.76
C GLY A 266 -31.14 10.92 10.02
N GLU A 267 -32.47 10.76 9.99
CA GLU A 267 -33.39 11.18 11.07
C GLU A 267 -33.07 10.53 12.43
N ASN A 268 -32.49 9.33 12.42
CA ASN A 268 -32.16 8.59 13.65
C ASN A 268 -30.74 8.85 14.18
N VAL A 269 -29.92 9.60 13.43
CA VAL A 269 -28.48 9.75 13.73
C VAL A 269 -28.02 11.20 13.77
N THR A 270 -28.76 12.13 13.16
CA THR A 270 -28.50 13.57 13.23
C THR A 270 -29.68 14.25 13.90
N LYS A 271 -29.45 14.92 15.03
CA LYS A 271 -30.47 15.65 15.78
C LYS A 271 -30.02 17.06 16.11
N ILE A 272 -30.85 18.06 15.82
CA ILE A 272 -30.70 19.43 16.34
C ILE A 272 -31.70 19.60 17.48
N THR A 273 -31.26 20.13 18.60
CA THR A 273 -32.13 20.38 19.76
C THR A 273 -31.91 21.76 20.33
N GLY A 274 -32.94 22.30 20.99
CA GLY A 274 -32.85 23.56 21.71
C GLY A 274 -34.06 23.82 22.60
N SER A 275 -34.12 25.04 23.11
CA SER A 275 -35.07 25.50 24.14
C SER A 275 -35.59 26.92 23.83
N VAL A 276 -35.91 27.18 22.57
CA VAL A 276 -36.47 28.48 22.14
C VAL A 276 -37.92 28.59 22.61
N ASP A 277 -38.16 29.50 23.55
CA ASP A 277 -39.49 29.83 24.05
C ASP A 277 -40.11 30.96 23.23
N ASN A 278 -41.36 30.79 22.80
CA ASN A 278 -42.16 31.92 22.41
C ASN A 278 -42.95 32.42 23.62
N ALA A 279 -42.50 33.54 24.17
CA ALA A 279 -43.08 34.16 25.35
C ALA A 279 -44.43 34.86 25.08
N ASP A 280 -44.73 35.24 23.83
CA ASP A 280 -45.99 35.89 23.46
C ASP A 280 -47.11 34.86 23.36
N TRP A 281 -48.28 35.16 23.93
CA TRP A 281 -49.43 34.25 23.93
C TRP A 281 -50.28 34.35 22.67
N PHE A 282 -50.16 35.45 21.93
CA PHE A 282 -51.03 35.80 20.81
C PHE A 282 -50.32 35.67 19.46
N TYR A 283 -49.00 35.83 19.42
CA TYR A 283 -48.23 35.85 18.19
C TYR A 283 -47.16 34.76 18.15
N LEU A 284 -47.19 33.93 17.10
CA LEU A 284 -46.28 32.80 16.92
C LEU A 284 -45.01 33.20 16.12
N THR A 285 -44.08 33.93 16.74
CA THR A 285 -42.90 34.51 16.06
C THR A 285 -41.56 33.86 16.42
N GLU A 286 -41.48 33.09 17.51
CA GLU A 286 -40.23 32.51 17.99
C GLU A 286 -40.20 30.98 17.85
N GLY A 287 -39.22 30.44 17.12
CA GLY A 287 -39.10 29.00 16.85
C GLY A 287 -37.65 28.54 16.71
N LEU A 288 -37.43 27.23 16.79
CA LEU A 288 -36.07 26.65 16.73
C LEU A 288 -35.46 26.75 15.31
N ILE A 289 -36.27 26.54 14.29
CA ILE A 289 -35.87 26.62 12.87
C ILE A 289 -36.83 27.58 12.13
N TYR A 290 -36.27 28.47 11.32
CA TYR A 290 -37.00 29.35 10.41
C TYR A 290 -36.74 28.93 8.97
N GLY A 291 -37.81 28.69 8.21
CA GLY A 291 -37.74 28.31 6.80
C GLY A 291 -37.28 29.44 5.87
N ALA A 292 -36.93 29.08 4.64
CA ALA A 292 -36.60 30.04 3.57
C ALA A 292 -37.08 29.54 2.20
N ASP A 293 -37.38 30.47 1.29
CA ASP A 293 -37.72 30.14 -0.08
C ASP A 293 -36.56 29.43 -0.79
N TYR A 294 -36.87 28.48 -1.66
CA TYR A 294 -35.86 27.76 -2.47
C TYR A 294 -34.81 27.01 -1.64
N ALA A 295 -35.14 26.61 -0.41
CA ALA A 295 -34.29 25.81 0.46
C ALA A 295 -35.00 24.52 0.87
N GLU A 296 -34.22 23.46 1.09
CA GLU A 296 -34.71 22.20 1.64
C GLU A 296 -34.10 21.88 3.01
N LEU A 297 -34.93 21.38 3.93
CA LEU A 297 -34.49 20.72 5.17
C LEU A 297 -34.74 19.22 5.05
N ARG A 298 -33.70 18.39 5.20
CA ARG A 298 -33.83 16.93 5.04
C ARG A 298 -32.88 16.05 5.83
N PHE A 299 -33.33 14.82 6.12
CA PHE A 299 -32.57 13.74 6.75
C PHE A 299 -32.02 14.03 8.16
N LEU A 300 -32.81 14.68 9.02
CA LEU A 300 -32.47 14.89 10.43
C LEU A 300 -33.71 14.92 11.33
N ALA A 301 -33.48 14.83 12.64
CA ALA A 301 -34.46 15.18 13.65
C ALA A 301 -34.22 16.61 14.16
N ILE A 302 -35.30 17.33 14.45
CA ILE A 302 -35.29 18.61 15.14
C ILE A 302 -36.23 18.55 16.35
N GLU A 303 -35.76 19.02 17.51
CA GLU A 303 -36.54 18.96 18.75
C GLU A 303 -36.41 20.25 19.57
N ASN A 304 -37.53 20.94 19.77
CA ASN A 304 -37.61 22.05 20.70
C ASN A 304 -38.24 21.60 22.03
N THR A 305 -37.53 21.84 23.13
CA THR A 305 -37.86 21.39 24.49
C THR A 305 -38.09 22.55 25.45
N SER A 306 -38.34 23.76 24.94
CA SER A 306 -38.66 24.93 25.78
C SER A 306 -39.73 24.59 26.82
N THR A 307 -39.53 25.06 28.05
CA THR A 307 -40.48 24.91 29.16
C THR A 307 -41.32 26.15 29.41
N GLY A 308 -41.33 27.10 28.46
CA GLY A 308 -42.04 28.36 28.59
C GLY A 308 -43.50 28.29 28.12
N ASN A 309 -43.99 29.39 27.55
CA ASN A 309 -45.41 29.52 27.21
C ASN A 309 -45.75 28.69 25.98
N GLN A 310 -45.04 28.93 24.88
CA GLN A 310 -45.31 28.29 23.60
C GLN A 310 -44.01 27.75 23.00
N THR A 311 -44.00 26.47 22.65
CA THR A 311 -42.84 25.81 22.04
C THR A 311 -43.14 25.56 20.57
N ILE A 312 -42.45 26.28 19.68
CA ILE A 312 -42.58 26.10 18.23
C ILE A 312 -41.28 25.53 17.69
N THR A 313 -41.33 24.41 16.96
CA THR A 313 -40.10 23.79 16.45
C THR A 313 -39.70 24.36 15.09
N MET A 314 -40.64 24.52 14.17
CA MET A 314 -40.38 25.11 12.85
C MET A 314 -41.39 26.21 12.52
N ILE A 315 -40.91 27.35 12.02
CA ILE A 315 -41.71 28.48 11.54
C ILE A 315 -41.44 28.72 10.06
N ASN A 316 -42.52 28.79 9.27
CA ASN A 316 -42.51 29.21 7.87
C ASN A 316 -43.42 30.43 7.72
N ASP A 317 -42.85 31.61 7.92
CA ASP A 317 -43.56 32.89 7.78
C ASP A 317 -43.24 33.55 6.45
N SER A 318 -44.24 33.65 5.57
CA SER A 318 -44.12 34.25 4.23
C SER A 318 -43.03 33.63 3.34
N VAL A 319 -42.71 32.35 3.56
CA VAL A 319 -41.68 31.57 2.84
C VAL A 319 -42.20 30.18 2.45
N SER A 320 -41.63 29.56 1.43
CA SER A 320 -42.10 28.28 0.85
C SER A 320 -40.98 27.23 0.76
N PRO A 321 -40.43 26.74 1.88
CA PRO A 321 -39.39 25.72 1.88
C PRO A 321 -39.93 24.34 1.50
N LYS A 322 -39.01 23.44 1.13
CA LYS A 322 -39.27 22.01 1.06
C LYS A 322 -38.79 21.33 2.35
N ILE A 323 -39.62 20.47 2.94
CA ILE A 323 -39.23 19.64 4.08
C ILE A 323 -39.42 18.18 3.71
N SER A 324 -38.35 17.39 3.76
CA SER A 324 -38.43 15.97 3.43
C SER A 324 -37.60 15.07 4.34
N ASN A 325 -38.15 13.93 4.78
CA ASN A 325 -37.43 12.99 5.64
C ASN A 325 -36.89 13.68 6.91
N VAL A 326 -37.78 14.37 7.62
CA VAL A 326 -37.46 15.07 8.87
C VAL A 326 -38.41 14.61 9.96
N THR A 327 -37.87 14.41 11.15
CA THR A 327 -38.66 14.22 12.37
C THR A 327 -38.65 15.52 13.18
N ILE A 328 -39.82 16.07 13.48
CA ILE A 328 -40.00 17.37 14.17
C ILE A 328 -40.77 17.13 15.46
N VAL A 329 -40.19 17.52 16.59
CA VAL A 329 -40.75 17.29 17.93
C VAL A 329 -40.82 18.61 18.69
N ALA A 330 -42.03 18.98 19.13
CA ALA A 330 -42.26 20.10 20.03
C ALA A 330 -42.73 19.58 21.40
N SER A 331 -42.08 19.99 22.48
CA SER A 331 -42.43 19.55 23.83
C SER A 331 -42.01 20.56 24.92
N GLY A 332 -42.51 20.35 26.14
CA GLY A 332 -42.10 21.10 27.33
C GLY A 332 -42.93 22.35 27.60
N GLY A 333 -43.45 23.01 26.56
CA GLY A 333 -44.22 24.25 26.69
C GLY A 333 -45.66 23.98 27.12
N ILE A 334 -46.37 25.05 27.49
CA ILE A 334 -47.81 24.98 27.78
C ILE A 334 -48.57 24.65 26.49
N PHE A 335 -48.23 25.33 25.39
CA PHE A 335 -48.71 25.01 24.04
C PHE A 335 -47.55 24.58 23.15
N ASN A 336 -47.68 23.45 22.45
CA ASN A 336 -46.60 22.92 21.61
C ASN A 336 -47.03 22.82 20.15
N TYR A 337 -46.25 23.42 19.25
CA TYR A 337 -46.47 23.46 17.81
C TYR A 337 -45.29 22.79 17.10
N GLY A 338 -45.56 21.70 16.38
CA GLY A 338 -44.54 21.04 15.58
C GLY A 338 -44.07 21.96 14.46
N MET A 339 -45.01 22.39 13.63
CA MET A 339 -44.77 23.34 12.56
C MET A 339 -45.84 24.44 12.55
N TYR A 340 -45.40 25.69 12.40
CA TYR A 340 -46.25 26.85 12.19
C TYR A 340 -45.99 27.44 10.80
N ASN A 341 -47.04 27.59 10.00
CA ASN A 341 -47.00 28.12 8.65
C ASN A 341 -47.88 29.37 8.59
N ASN A 342 -47.29 30.55 8.32
CA ASN A 342 -48.04 31.79 8.13
C ASN A 342 -47.85 32.30 6.70
N SER A 343 -48.94 32.43 5.95
CA SER A 343 -48.92 32.99 4.58
C SER A 343 -47.84 32.37 3.66
N SER A 344 -47.64 31.05 3.78
CA SER A 344 -46.55 30.28 3.18
C SER A 344 -47.00 29.19 2.20
N GLY A 345 -46.04 28.62 1.46
CA GLY A 345 -46.27 27.58 0.44
C GLY A 345 -45.44 26.31 0.64
N ALA A 346 -45.25 25.88 1.89
CA ALA A 346 -44.35 24.77 2.21
C ALA A 346 -44.81 23.42 1.59
N ILE A 347 -43.84 22.65 1.09
CA ILE A 347 -44.05 21.29 0.56
C ILE A 347 -43.44 20.29 1.54
N ILE A 348 -44.27 19.40 2.06
CA ILE A 348 -43.95 18.48 3.15
C ILE A 348 -44.11 17.04 2.65
N ASN A 349 -43.03 16.26 2.67
CA ASN A 349 -43.06 14.86 2.23
C ASN A 349 -42.26 13.95 3.17
N ALA A 350 -42.84 12.81 3.57
CA ALA A 350 -42.16 11.86 4.46
C ALA A 350 -41.65 12.51 5.76
N VAL A 351 -42.46 13.39 6.35
CA VAL A 351 -42.16 14.08 7.60
C VAL A 351 -42.93 13.44 8.75
N THR A 352 -42.29 13.36 9.91
CA THR A 352 -42.97 13.01 11.17
C THR A 352 -43.06 14.26 12.05
N LEU A 353 -44.27 14.80 12.23
CA LEU A 353 -44.57 15.81 13.25
C LEU A 353 -45.11 15.11 14.49
N ASP A 354 -44.39 15.24 15.61
CA ASP A 354 -44.74 14.58 16.86
C ASP A 354 -44.70 15.57 18.03
N SER A 355 -45.73 16.40 18.15
CA SER A 355 -45.87 17.34 19.26
C SER A 355 -46.38 16.62 20.51
N ALA A 356 -45.69 16.75 21.64
CA ALA A 356 -45.99 16.06 22.90
C ALA A 356 -46.40 17.03 24.02
N GLY A 357 -47.39 16.63 24.84
CA GLY A 357 -48.02 17.47 25.85
C GLY A 357 -49.54 17.32 25.85
N SER A 358 -50.25 18.12 26.68
CA SER A 358 -51.73 18.15 26.68
C SER A 358 -52.29 19.04 25.58
N ASP A 359 -51.70 20.21 25.37
CA ASP A 359 -52.15 21.20 24.40
C ASP A 359 -51.13 21.30 23.27
N THR A 360 -51.37 20.52 22.22
CA THR A 360 -50.39 20.34 21.15
C THR A 360 -51.06 20.35 19.79
N ILE A 361 -50.46 21.08 18.86
CA ILE A 361 -50.82 21.10 17.46
C ILE A 361 -49.64 20.52 16.67
N GLY A 362 -49.92 19.52 15.82
CA GLY A 362 -48.90 18.98 14.92
C GLY A 362 -48.46 20.05 13.92
N MET A 363 -49.43 20.58 13.15
CA MET A 363 -49.23 21.66 12.19
C MET A 363 -50.31 22.73 12.32
N PHE A 364 -49.90 23.99 12.48
CA PHE A 364 -50.80 25.14 12.50
C PHE A 364 -50.56 26.04 11.28
N ASN A 365 -51.63 26.28 10.52
CA ASN A 365 -51.60 27.04 9.27
C ASN A 365 -52.42 28.31 9.42
N GLU A 366 -51.79 29.47 9.28
CA GLU A 366 -52.38 30.80 9.39
C GLU A 366 -52.20 31.61 8.11
N GLY A 367 -53.11 32.56 7.88
CA GLY A 367 -53.06 33.48 6.75
C GLY A 367 -53.30 32.83 5.39
N THR A 368 -52.82 33.45 4.33
CA THR A 368 -53.00 32.97 2.96
C THR A 368 -51.90 31.98 2.59
N CYS A 369 -52.03 30.74 3.06
CA CYS A 369 -51.07 29.67 2.80
C CYS A 369 -51.67 28.54 1.95
N THR A 370 -50.81 27.84 1.19
CA THR A 370 -51.15 26.60 0.49
C THR A 370 -50.08 25.55 0.83
N ILE A 371 -50.42 24.64 1.74
CA ILE A 371 -49.48 23.65 2.27
C ILE A 371 -49.80 22.28 1.66
N GLU A 372 -48.79 21.62 1.09
CA GLU A 372 -48.91 20.28 0.53
C GLU A 372 -48.22 19.27 1.44
N VAL A 373 -48.96 18.25 1.88
CA VAL A 373 -48.48 17.20 2.79
C VAL A 373 -48.66 15.84 2.12
N THR A 374 -47.59 15.07 2.05
CA THR A 374 -47.59 13.74 1.45
C THR A 374 -46.79 12.75 2.30
N ASN A 375 -47.22 11.49 2.33
CA ASN A 375 -46.50 10.37 2.97
C ASN A 375 -46.02 10.64 4.41
N SER A 376 -46.73 11.48 5.16
CA SER A 376 -46.26 12.02 6.43
C SER A 376 -47.08 11.46 7.60
N ARG A 377 -46.54 11.60 8.82
CA ARG A 377 -47.28 11.36 10.06
C ARG A 377 -47.36 12.67 10.83
N ILE A 378 -48.57 13.06 11.23
CA ILE A 378 -48.78 14.27 12.03
C ILE A 378 -49.56 13.89 13.28
N ARG A 379 -48.96 14.11 14.45
CA ARG A 379 -49.59 13.92 15.76
C ARG A 379 -49.65 15.23 16.52
N GLY A 380 -50.84 15.53 17.03
CA GLY A 380 -51.07 16.54 18.05
C GLY A 380 -52.30 16.16 18.87
N ALA A 381 -52.15 16.09 20.19
CA ALA A 381 -53.20 15.72 21.14
C ALA A 381 -54.47 16.59 21.01
N THR A 382 -54.31 17.90 20.74
CA THR A 382 -55.44 18.79 20.46
C THR A 382 -55.84 18.69 19.00
N TYR A 383 -54.91 19.00 18.09
CA TYR A 383 -55.12 18.96 16.65
C TYR A 383 -53.91 18.35 15.94
N SER A 384 -54.14 17.40 15.03
CA SER A 384 -53.10 17.03 14.05
C SER A 384 -52.81 18.23 13.16
N VAL A 385 -53.86 18.80 12.57
CA VAL A 385 -53.77 20.00 11.73
C VAL A 385 -54.86 20.98 12.15
N SER A 386 -54.45 22.23 12.38
CA SER A 386 -55.34 23.36 12.61
C SER A 386 -55.06 24.44 11.56
N ALA A 387 -56.11 25.01 10.97
CA ALA A 387 -55.99 25.98 9.89
C ALA A 387 -56.96 27.16 10.07
N SER A 388 -56.44 28.40 10.06
CA SER A 388 -57.24 29.63 10.15
C SER A 388 -57.85 30.04 8.79
N PRO A 389 -58.82 30.96 8.76
CA PRO A 389 -59.40 31.44 7.50
C PRO A 389 -58.33 31.91 6.51
N GLY A 390 -58.46 31.50 5.24
CA GLY A 390 -57.49 31.80 4.17
C GLY A 390 -56.48 30.69 3.89
N ALA A 391 -56.30 29.75 4.82
CA ALA A 391 -55.37 28.63 4.67
C ALA A 391 -55.97 27.48 3.84
N VAL A 392 -55.15 26.91 2.95
CA VAL A 392 -55.45 25.69 2.19
C VAL A 392 -54.40 24.63 2.55
N THR A 393 -54.84 23.46 3.00
CA THR A 393 -53.97 22.32 3.28
C THR A 393 -54.40 21.12 2.44
N LEU A 394 -53.48 20.60 1.63
CA LEU A 394 -53.69 19.44 0.76
C LEU A 394 -52.91 18.26 1.34
N ILE A 395 -53.61 17.23 1.82
CA ILE A 395 -53.00 16.09 2.53
C ILE A 395 -53.25 14.82 1.73
N SER A 396 -52.21 14.05 1.44
CA SER A 396 -52.37 12.75 0.81
C SER A 396 -51.46 11.65 1.39
N GLY A 397 -51.95 10.41 1.39
CA GLY A 397 -51.18 9.23 1.81
C GLY A 397 -50.58 9.32 3.21
N SER A 398 -51.18 10.09 4.11
CA SER A 398 -50.58 10.50 5.40
C SER A 398 -51.41 10.00 6.59
N LYS A 399 -50.74 9.83 7.73
CA LYS A 399 -51.35 9.47 9.02
C LYS A 399 -51.63 10.72 9.85
N LEU A 400 -52.85 10.91 10.31
CA LEU A 400 -53.24 11.97 11.25
C LEU A 400 -53.66 11.37 12.59
N ASP A 401 -52.88 11.65 13.62
CA ASP A 401 -53.03 11.09 14.97
C ASP A 401 -53.52 12.19 15.92
N GLY A 402 -54.78 12.60 15.75
CA GLY A 402 -55.37 13.77 16.40
C GLY A 402 -56.44 14.43 15.52
N THR A 403 -57.26 15.32 16.11
CA THR A 403 -58.40 15.91 15.39
C THR A 403 -57.99 16.97 14.37
N LEU A 404 -58.91 17.37 13.50
CA LEU A 404 -58.72 18.44 12.52
C LEU A 404 -59.55 19.67 12.89
N SER A 405 -58.98 20.87 12.72
CA SER A 405 -59.68 22.14 12.90
C SER A 405 -59.51 23.02 11.66
N ALA A 406 -60.62 23.43 11.06
CA ALA A 406 -60.61 24.22 9.83
C ALA A 406 -61.74 25.28 9.76
N PRO A 407 -61.92 26.15 10.77
CA PRO A 407 -62.98 27.15 10.74
C PRO A 407 -62.78 28.12 9.56
N SER A 408 -63.64 28.00 8.54
CA SER A 408 -63.58 28.82 7.32
C SER A 408 -62.26 28.73 6.54
N SER A 409 -61.55 27.62 6.68
CA SER A 409 -60.35 27.26 5.93
C SER A 409 -60.61 25.99 5.11
N THR A 410 -59.62 25.48 4.38
CA THR A 410 -59.82 24.29 3.53
C THR A 410 -58.77 23.23 3.84
N ILE A 411 -59.21 22.06 4.29
CA ILE A 411 -58.35 20.87 4.40
C ILE A 411 -58.89 19.81 3.43
N LYS A 412 -58.12 19.46 2.40
CA LYS A 412 -58.47 18.41 1.44
C LYS A 412 -57.63 17.18 1.69
N CYS A 413 -58.26 16.01 1.71
CA CYS A 413 -57.59 14.76 2.04
C CYS A 413 -57.82 13.69 0.99
N PHE A 414 -56.76 12.95 0.66
CA PHE A 414 -56.81 11.79 -0.23
C PHE A 414 -55.97 10.64 0.33
N GLY A 415 -56.60 9.52 0.67
CA GLY A 415 -55.89 8.37 1.26
C GLY A 415 -55.26 8.68 2.63
N VAL A 416 -55.91 9.53 3.43
CA VAL A 416 -55.48 9.92 4.78
C VAL A 416 -56.14 9.00 5.80
N TYR A 417 -55.40 8.59 6.82
CA TYR A 417 -55.89 7.64 7.84
C TYR A 417 -55.48 8.03 9.26
N ASP A 418 -56.21 7.54 10.25
CA ASP A 418 -56.02 7.89 11.67
C ASP A 418 -55.06 6.93 12.41
N ALA A 419 -54.97 7.08 13.74
CA ALA A 419 -54.20 6.22 14.62
C ALA A 419 -54.55 4.72 14.50
N GLY A 420 -55.82 4.43 14.24
CA GLY A 420 -56.39 3.10 14.06
C GLY A 420 -56.44 2.63 12.59
N TYR A 421 -55.79 3.36 11.67
CA TYR A 421 -55.79 3.08 10.24
C TYR A 421 -57.18 3.17 9.57
N LEU A 422 -58.10 3.95 10.15
CA LEU A 422 -59.38 4.26 9.52
C LEU A 422 -59.26 5.51 8.65
N ALA A 423 -60.02 5.58 7.56
CA ALA A 423 -60.01 6.73 6.67
C ALA A 423 -60.49 8.00 7.39
N VAL A 424 -59.73 9.09 7.29
CA VAL A 424 -60.08 10.40 7.84
C VAL A 424 -60.92 11.18 6.84
N THR A 425 -62.04 11.73 7.29
CA THR A 425 -62.83 12.70 6.52
C THR A 425 -62.40 14.10 6.90
N CYS A 426 -62.02 14.92 5.92
CA CYS A 426 -61.56 16.27 6.16
C CYS A 426 -62.71 17.29 6.06
N PRO A 427 -62.69 18.32 6.94
CA PRO A 427 -63.77 19.29 7.10
C PRO A 427 -63.95 20.24 5.91
#